data_AF-L7FE21-F1
#
_entry.id   AF-L7FE21-F1
#
_cell.length_a   1.000
_cell.length_b   1.000
_cell.length_c   1.000
_cell.angle_alpha   90.00
_cell.angle_beta   90.00
_cell.angle_gamma   90.00
#
_symmetry.space_group_name_H-M   'P 1'
#
loop_
_entity.id
_entity.type
_entity.pdbx_description
1 polymer ?
#
loop_
_entity_poly.entity_id
_entity_poly.type
_entity_poly.pdbx_seq_one_letter_code
_entity_poly.pdbx_strand_id
1 'polypeptide(L)'
;MDCPACDGTGLRPCDSCGGSKNVAHEECKGTGFVTTWSEAVITHPVAADRERDPAPAHLWWPTYRRGDWRDTPLRDVTDKLPTDLEDTHRARVEPHLARKQGEVRRRATLRRLPLARVTVNSDADWVYFAFPDRSEADAIKVVRRPSRPQVVRLASIVSAAVVIGVLITVLLMTTTS
;
A
#
# COMPACT_ATOMS: atom_id res chain seq x y z
N MET A 1 27.56 -21.57 39.75
CA MET A 1 27.75 -20.90 41.06
C MET A 1 27.07 -21.78 42.08
N ASP A 2 27.83 -22.25 43.06
CA ASP A 2 27.31 -23.14 44.10
C ASP A 2 26.69 -22.33 45.24
N CYS A 3 25.67 -22.87 45.91
CA CYS A 3 25.00 -22.18 47.01
C CYS A 3 25.95 -22.11 48.23
N PRO A 4 26.26 -20.92 48.77
CA PRO A 4 27.22 -20.80 49.88
C PRO A 4 26.75 -21.43 51.20
N ALA A 5 25.48 -21.84 51.30
CA ALA A 5 24.91 -22.47 52.48
C ALA A 5 25.00 -24.01 52.47
N CYS A 6 25.19 -24.63 51.30
CA CYS A 6 25.23 -26.09 51.16
C CYS A 6 26.24 -26.60 50.12
N ASP A 7 27.01 -25.72 49.48
CA ASP A 7 27.98 -26.00 48.41
C ASP A 7 27.45 -26.94 47.31
N GLY A 8 26.17 -26.79 46.96
CA GLY A 8 25.51 -27.62 45.95
C GLY A 8 25.12 -29.04 46.39
N THR A 9 25.37 -29.43 47.64
CA THR A 9 25.04 -30.78 48.17
C THR A 9 23.58 -30.96 48.58
N GLY A 10 22.83 -29.86 48.74
CA GLY A 10 21.45 -29.90 49.27
C GLY A 10 21.36 -30.18 50.77
N LEU A 11 22.50 -30.16 51.48
CA LEU A 11 22.60 -30.40 52.92
C LEU A 11 23.33 -29.26 53.62
N ARG A 12 22.85 -28.86 54.80
CA ARG A 12 23.52 -27.87 55.66
C ARG A 12 23.76 -28.44 57.06
N PRO A 13 24.79 -28.00 57.78
CA PRO A 13 25.00 -28.41 59.18
C PRO A 13 23.83 -27.94 60.07
N CYS A 14 23.45 -28.80 61.02
CA CYS A 14 22.41 -28.48 62.01
C CYS A 14 22.95 -27.48 63.05
N ASP A 15 22.42 -26.25 63.06
CA ASP A 15 22.83 -25.20 64.00
C ASP A 15 22.51 -25.60 65.46
N SER A 16 21.33 -26.18 65.69
CA SER A 16 20.91 -26.66 67.02
C SER A 16 21.71 -27.85 67.54
N CYS A 17 22.40 -28.56 66.65
CA CYS A 17 23.19 -29.75 66.97
C CYS A 17 24.69 -29.45 66.96
N GLY A 18 25.10 -28.18 66.82
CA GLY A 18 26.50 -27.78 66.69
C GLY A 18 27.22 -28.41 65.49
N GLY A 19 26.50 -28.67 64.38
CA GLY A 19 27.07 -29.27 63.18
C GLY A 19 27.33 -30.78 63.25
N SER A 20 26.98 -31.45 64.36
CA SER A 20 27.16 -32.91 64.50
C SER A 20 26.29 -33.75 63.54
N LYS A 21 25.28 -33.13 62.92
CA LYS A 21 24.40 -33.75 61.93
C LYS A 21 24.12 -32.76 60.80
N ASN A 22 23.88 -33.30 59.61
CA ASN A 22 23.40 -32.53 58.46
C ASN A 22 21.87 -32.59 58.38
N VAL A 23 21.26 -31.47 58.00
CA VAL A 23 19.83 -31.34 57.73
C VAL A 23 19.61 -30.93 56.27
N ALA A 24 18.46 -31.30 55.72
CA ALA A 24 18.09 -30.94 54.36
C ALA A 24 18.01 -29.41 54.22
N HIS A 25 18.63 -28.88 53.16
CA HIS A 25 18.50 -27.50 52.74
C HIS A 25 17.43 -27.46 51.63
N GLU A 26 16.16 -27.39 52.04
CA GLU A 26 15.00 -27.52 51.15
C GLU A 26 14.97 -26.44 50.05
N GLU A 27 15.54 -25.27 50.33
CA GLU A 27 15.71 -24.16 49.39
C GLU A 27 16.59 -24.53 48.19
N CYS A 28 17.53 -25.48 48.36
CA CYS A 28 18.39 -26.01 47.30
C CYS A 28 17.89 -27.32 46.67
N LYS A 29 16.66 -27.75 46.98
CA LYS A 29 16.07 -28.98 46.42
C LYS A 29 15.70 -28.87 44.94
N GLY A 30 15.66 -27.66 44.40
CA GLY A 30 15.43 -27.42 42.97
C GLY A 30 16.68 -27.71 42.13
N THR A 31 16.54 -28.53 41.09
CA THR A 31 17.56 -28.69 40.04
C THR A 31 17.34 -27.67 38.93
N GLY A 32 18.39 -26.94 38.55
CA GLY A 32 18.37 -25.99 37.46
C GLY A 32 19.70 -26.00 36.71
N PHE A 33 19.63 -25.81 35.40
CA PHE A 33 20.82 -25.64 34.56
C PHE A 33 20.81 -24.22 34.00
N VAL A 34 21.96 -23.56 34.02
CA VAL A 34 22.12 -22.29 33.30
C VAL A 34 22.28 -22.62 31.83
N THR A 35 21.27 -22.25 31.04
CA THR A 35 21.33 -22.35 29.59
C THR A 35 21.33 -20.95 28.99
N THR A 36 22.18 -20.73 28.00
CA THR A 36 22.17 -19.50 27.22
C THR A 36 21.35 -19.75 25.97
N TRP A 37 20.21 -19.08 25.86
CA TRP A 37 19.44 -19.03 24.63
C TRP A 37 20.00 -17.94 23.72
N SER A 38 20.56 -18.36 22.58
CA SER A 38 21.06 -17.43 21.55
C SER A 38 20.08 -17.43 20.38
N GLU A 39 19.44 -16.29 20.12
CA GLU A 39 18.59 -16.08 18.95
C GLU A 39 19.33 -15.21 17.92
N ALA A 40 19.31 -15.63 16.65
CA ALA A 40 19.80 -14.84 15.53
C ALA A 40 18.65 -14.53 14.57
N VAL A 41 18.41 -13.24 14.30
CA VAL A 41 17.40 -12.79 13.34
C VAL A 41 18.09 -12.41 12.04
N ILE A 42 17.88 -13.20 10.99
CA ILE A 42 18.37 -12.91 9.64
C ILE A 42 17.22 -12.23 8.86
N THR A 43 17.46 -10.99 8.43
CA THR A 43 16.51 -10.24 7.59
C THR A 43 17.02 -10.16 6.17
N HIS A 44 16.22 -10.61 5.21
CA HIS A 44 16.49 -10.43 3.78
C HIS A 44 15.66 -9.24 3.26
N PRO A 45 16.27 -8.28 2.53
CA PRO A 45 15.53 -7.18 1.94
C PRO A 45 14.57 -7.69 0.85
N VAL A 46 13.35 -7.15 0.83
CA VAL A 46 12.36 -7.47 -0.20
C VAL A 46 12.74 -6.74 -1.48
N ALA A 47 12.99 -7.47 -2.56
CA ALA A 47 13.15 -6.87 -3.89
C ALA A 47 11.81 -6.23 -4.30
N ALA A 48 11.76 -4.90 -4.31
CA ALA A 48 10.57 -4.16 -4.69
C ALA A 48 10.43 -4.14 -6.23
N ASP A 49 9.25 -4.50 -6.69
CA ASP A 49 8.82 -4.40 -8.09
C ASP A 49 7.44 -3.73 -8.10
N ARG A 50 7.20 -2.82 -9.05
CA ARG A 50 5.97 -2.04 -9.09
C ARG A 50 5.58 -1.72 -10.52
N GLU A 51 4.42 -2.22 -10.90
CA GLU A 51 3.72 -1.80 -12.10
C GLU A 51 2.58 -0.85 -11.72
N ARG A 52 2.37 0.20 -12.51
CA ARG A 52 1.30 1.18 -12.24
C ARG A 52 0.66 1.64 -13.54
N ASP A 53 -0.65 1.44 -13.63
CA ASP A 53 -1.49 2.13 -14.59
C ASP A 53 -2.16 3.35 -13.91
N PRO A 54 -1.64 4.58 -14.08
CA PRO A 54 -2.21 5.74 -13.43
C PRO A 54 -3.56 6.11 -14.05
N ALA A 55 -4.51 6.51 -13.21
CA ALA A 55 -5.72 7.17 -13.70
C ALA A 55 -5.35 8.38 -14.58
N PRO A 56 -6.13 8.68 -15.64
CA PRO A 56 -5.93 9.88 -16.45
C PRO A 56 -5.76 11.12 -15.57
N ALA A 57 -4.87 12.04 -15.95
CA ALA A 57 -4.48 13.19 -15.12
C ALA A 57 -5.68 13.99 -14.57
N HIS A 58 -6.72 14.15 -15.40
CA HIS A 58 -7.94 14.86 -15.02
C HIS A 58 -8.80 14.13 -13.96
N LEU A 59 -8.55 12.85 -13.70
CA LEU A 59 -9.20 12.02 -12.68
C LEU A 59 -8.29 11.68 -11.52
N TRP A 60 -6.97 11.92 -11.63
CA TRP A 60 -6.01 11.48 -10.62
C TRP A 60 -6.33 12.06 -9.23
N TRP A 61 -6.51 13.38 -9.12
CA TRP A 61 -6.79 14.02 -7.84
C TRP A 61 -8.08 13.51 -7.15
N PRO A 62 -9.24 13.48 -7.84
CA PRO A 62 -10.46 12.94 -7.25
C PRO A 62 -10.34 11.49 -6.80
N THR A 63 -9.77 10.63 -7.64
CA THR A 63 -9.70 9.19 -7.39
C THR A 63 -8.64 8.81 -6.35
N TYR A 64 -7.47 9.45 -6.38
CA TYR A 64 -6.37 9.11 -5.48
C TYR A 64 -6.71 9.35 -4.02
N ARG A 65 -7.38 10.46 -3.69
CA ARG A 65 -7.72 10.80 -2.30
C ARG A 65 -9.05 10.22 -1.82
N ARG A 66 -10.06 10.13 -2.69
CA ARG A 66 -11.43 9.77 -2.30
C ARG A 66 -11.89 8.41 -2.78
N GLY A 67 -11.24 7.83 -3.79
CA GLY A 67 -11.61 6.50 -4.26
C GLY A 67 -11.50 5.47 -3.14
N ASP A 68 -12.51 4.63 -3.00
CA ASP A 68 -12.44 3.41 -2.21
C ASP A 68 -11.65 2.35 -2.99
N TRP A 69 -10.32 2.40 -2.82
CA TRP A 69 -9.41 1.50 -3.49
C TRP A 69 -9.49 0.12 -2.83
N ARG A 70 -9.78 -0.90 -3.64
CA ARG A 70 -9.78 -2.29 -3.24
C ARG A 70 -8.38 -2.87 -3.38
N ASP A 71 -7.83 -3.31 -2.26
CA ASP A 71 -6.56 -4.01 -2.21
C ASP A 71 -6.79 -5.52 -2.17
N THR A 72 -6.27 -6.23 -3.18
CA THR A 72 -6.28 -7.69 -3.22
C THR A 72 -4.87 -8.20 -2.95
N PRO A 73 -4.60 -8.77 -1.77
CA PRO A 73 -3.28 -9.33 -1.47
C PRO A 73 -3.05 -10.61 -2.29
N LEU A 74 -1.86 -10.73 -2.88
CA LEU A 74 -1.38 -11.90 -3.62
C LEU A 74 -0.09 -12.36 -2.92
N ARG A 75 -0.23 -13.32 -2.01
CA ARG A 75 0.82 -13.82 -1.10
C ARG A 75 1.41 -15.15 -1.54
N ASP A 76 0.73 -15.88 -2.41
CA ASP A 76 1.18 -17.15 -2.98
C ASP A 76 1.43 -17.04 -4.49
N VAL A 77 2.20 -17.99 -5.04
CA VAL A 77 2.40 -18.15 -6.49
C VAL A 77 1.13 -18.64 -7.17
N THR A 78 0.28 -19.37 -6.44
CA THR A 78 -0.99 -19.93 -6.92
C THR A 78 -2.17 -18.98 -6.79
N ASP A 79 -1.98 -17.82 -6.13
CA ASP A 79 -3.03 -16.81 -5.99
C ASP A 79 -3.45 -16.30 -7.37
N LYS A 80 -4.74 -16.44 -7.65
CA LYS A 80 -5.31 -16.03 -8.93
C LYS A 80 -5.56 -14.54 -8.94
N LEU A 81 -5.25 -13.91 -10.07
CA LEU A 81 -5.74 -12.57 -10.35
C LEU A 81 -7.27 -12.58 -10.36
N PRO A 82 -7.93 -11.49 -9.91
CA PRO A 82 -9.37 -11.38 -9.92
C PRO A 82 -9.96 -11.67 -11.31
N THR A 83 -11.12 -12.32 -11.34
CA THR A 83 -11.78 -12.74 -12.58
C THR A 83 -12.34 -11.55 -13.37
N ASP A 84 -12.68 -10.46 -12.67
CA ASP A 84 -13.17 -9.20 -13.23
C ASP A 84 -12.05 -8.28 -13.74
N LEU A 85 -10.79 -8.73 -13.71
CA LEU A 85 -9.67 -7.98 -14.27
C LEU A 85 -9.65 -8.10 -15.79
N GLU A 86 -9.74 -6.97 -16.48
CA GLU A 86 -9.65 -6.85 -17.93
C GLU A 86 -8.36 -7.46 -18.48
N ASP A 87 -8.43 -8.15 -19.63
CA ASP A 87 -7.31 -8.89 -20.21
C ASP A 87 -6.08 -8.03 -20.47
N THR A 88 -6.28 -6.75 -20.83
CA THR A 88 -5.17 -5.80 -21.05
C THR A 88 -4.44 -5.45 -19.74
N HIS A 89 -5.15 -5.35 -18.62
CA HIS A 89 -4.50 -5.18 -17.31
C HIS A 89 -3.87 -6.47 -16.83
N ARG A 90 -4.53 -7.61 -17.07
CA ARG A 90 -4.01 -8.94 -16.75
C ARG A 90 -2.66 -9.18 -17.41
N ALA A 91 -2.58 -8.98 -18.73
CA ALA A 91 -1.34 -9.17 -19.50
C ALA A 91 -0.19 -8.26 -19.04
N ARG A 92 -0.50 -7.07 -18.50
CA ARG A 92 0.51 -6.18 -17.91
C ARG A 92 1.00 -6.63 -16.54
N VAL A 93 0.13 -7.20 -15.71
CA VAL A 93 0.47 -7.54 -14.31
C VAL A 93 1.05 -8.95 -14.19
N GLU A 94 0.58 -9.92 -14.96
CA GLU A 94 1.01 -11.33 -14.87
C GLU A 94 2.53 -11.54 -14.95
N PRO A 95 3.29 -10.86 -15.84
CA PRO A 95 4.74 -11.00 -15.89
C PRO A 95 5.44 -10.65 -14.57
N HIS A 96 4.91 -9.68 -13.82
CA HIS A 96 5.45 -9.27 -12.52
C HIS A 96 5.10 -10.25 -11.39
N LEU A 97 4.12 -11.14 -11.61
CA LEU A 97 3.69 -12.17 -10.67
C LEU A 97 4.32 -13.54 -10.96
N ALA A 98 5.10 -13.68 -12.03
CA ALA A 98 5.84 -14.90 -12.31
C ALA A 98 6.83 -15.19 -11.15
N ARG A 99 6.93 -16.47 -10.75
CA ARG A 99 7.85 -16.88 -9.68
C ARG A 99 9.28 -16.57 -10.10
N LYS A 100 10.01 -15.82 -9.27
CA LYS A 100 11.43 -15.50 -9.52
C LYS A 100 12.34 -16.57 -8.89
N GLN A 101 13.50 -16.82 -9.51
CA GLN A 101 14.49 -17.73 -8.93
C GLN A 101 14.98 -17.18 -7.58
N GLY A 102 15.01 -18.02 -6.54
CA GLY A 102 15.37 -17.60 -5.18
C GLY A 102 14.25 -16.87 -4.43
N GLU A 103 13.03 -16.79 -4.96
CA GLU A 103 11.88 -16.26 -4.23
C GLU A 103 11.53 -17.17 -3.03
N VAL A 104 11.77 -16.67 -1.83
CA VAL A 104 11.44 -17.36 -0.55
C VAL A 104 10.03 -17.01 -0.08
N ARG A 105 9.58 -15.78 -0.32
CA ARG A 105 8.26 -15.29 0.09
C ARG A 105 7.79 -14.16 -0.83
N ARG A 106 6.49 -14.14 -1.12
CA ARG A 106 5.83 -13.11 -1.93
C ARG A 106 5.07 -12.11 -1.07
N ARG A 107 5.08 -10.85 -1.49
CA ARG A 107 4.22 -9.79 -0.98
C ARG A 107 3.77 -8.90 -2.14
N ALA A 108 2.80 -9.37 -2.92
CA ALA A 108 2.18 -8.57 -3.97
C ALA A 108 0.80 -8.06 -3.50
N THR A 109 0.39 -6.91 -4.01
CA THR A 109 -0.92 -6.33 -3.73
C THR A 109 -1.42 -5.70 -5.01
N LEU A 110 -2.55 -6.22 -5.52
CA LEU A 110 -3.25 -5.64 -6.64
C LEU A 110 -4.24 -4.62 -6.10
N ARG A 111 -4.00 -3.34 -6.40
CA ARG A 111 -4.85 -2.23 -5.97
C ARG A 111 -5.72 -1.75 -7.13
N ARG A 112 -7.04 -1.72 -6.95
CA ARG A 112 -8.01 -1.39 -8.00
C ARG A 112 -9.07 -0.41 -7.51
N LEU A 113 -9.57 0.44 -8.40
CA LEU A 113 -10.70 1.32 -8.14
C LEU A 113 -11.75 1.09 -9.24
N PRO A 114 -12.93 0.54 -8.91
CA PRO A 114 -14.05 0.49 -9.85
C PRO A 114 -14.43 1.91 -10.29
N LEU A 115 -14.47 2.13 -11.61
CA LEU A 115 -14.76 3.43 -12.21
C LEU A 115 -15.73 3.24 -13.36
N ALA A 116 -16.90 3.87 -13.27
CA ALA A 116 -17.85 3.94 -14.38
C ALA A 116 -17.64 5.26 -15.14
N ARG A 117 -17.48 5.16 -16.46
CA ARG A 117 -17.51 6.30 -17.36
C ARG A 117 -18.89 6.37 -18.01
N VAL A 118 -19.59 7.48 -17.79
CA VAL A 118 -20.97 7.68 -18.23
C VAL A 118 -21.04 8.89 -19.15
N THR A 119 -21.66 8.70 -20.31
CA THR A 119 -21.99 9.77 -21.27
C THR A 119 -23.50 9.89 -21.35
N VAL A 120 -24.03 11.10 -21.23
CA VAL A 120 -25.47 11.37 -21.26
C VAL A 120 -25.79 12.10 -22.55
N ASN A 121 -26.70 11.57 -23.37
CA ASN A 121 -26.99 12.13 -24.69
C ASN A 121 -27.51 13.58 -24.63
N SER A 122 -28.31 13.90 -23.62
CA SER A 122 -28.81 15.27 -23.39
C SER A 122 -27.74 16.24 -22.89
N ASP A 123 -26.53 15.76 -22.57
CA ASP A 123 -25.41 16.55 -22.07
C ASP A 123 -24.08 16.10 -22.69
N ALA A 124 -24.03 16.06 -24.02
CA ALA A 124 -22.91 15.53 -24.81
C ALA A 124 -21.56 16.27 -24.62
N ASP A 125 -21.62 17.50 -24.11
CA ASP A 125 -20.44 18.30 -23.80
C ASP A 125 -19.67 17.77 -22.59
N TRP A 126 -20.22 16.79 -21.86
CA TRP A 126 -19.69 16.32 -20.59
C TRP A 126 -19.62 14.80 -20.49
N VAL A 127 -18.62 14.35 -19.74
CA VAL A 127 -18.41 12.96 -19.37
C VAL A 127 -18.40 12.90 -17.85
N TYR A 128 -19.17 11.96 -17.32
CA TYR A 128 -19.33 11.73 -15.89
C TYR A 128 -18.53 10.50 -15.49
N PHE A 129 -17.80 10.60 -14.39
CA PHE A 129 -17.03 9.51 -13.83
C PHE A 129 -17.55 9.21 -12.44
N ALA A 130 -18.05 8.00 -12.22
CA ALA A 130 -18.61 7.54 -10.96
C ALA A 130 -17.71 6.47 -10.33
N PHE A 131 -17.42 6.60 -9.04
CA PHE A 131 -16.59 5.64 -8.29
C PHE A 131 -17.03 5.62 -6.82
N PRO A 132 -16.80 4.50 -6.10
CA PRO A 132 -17.11 4.43 -4.67
C PRO A 132 -16.22 5.41 -3.88
N ASP A 133 -16.84 6.20 -3.00
CA ASP A 133 -16.15 7.12 -2.10
C ASP A 133 -15.76 6.39 -0.81
N ARG A 134 -14.52 6.58 -0.37
CA ARG A 134 -14.02 5.97 0.87
C ARG A 134 -14.54 6.66 2.13
N SER A 135 -15.02 7.91 2.04
CA SER A 135 -15.40 8.68 3.23
C SER A 135 -16.77 8.33 3.78
N GLU A 136 -17.61 7.68 2.98
CA GLU A 136 -19.00 7.39 3.34
C GLU A 136 -19.34 6.02 2.74
N ALA A 137 -19.76 5.09 3.60
CA ALA A 137 -20.12 3.74 3.17
C ALA A 137 -21.24 3.81 2.13
N ASP A 138 -21.08 3.05 1.04
CA ASP A 138 -22.01 2.98 -0.09
C ASP A 138 -22.22 4.29 -0.88
N ALA A 139 -21.46 5.35 -0.59
CA ALA A 139 -21.53 6.59 -1.36
C ALA A 139 -20.82 6.47 -2.71
N ILE A 140 -21.49 6.91 -3.77
CA ILE A 140 -20.90 7.03 -5.11
C ILE A 140 -20.51 8.48 -5.36
N LYS A 141 -19.22 8.73 -5.55
CA LYS A 141 -18.74 10.04 -5.97
C LYS A 141 -18.81 10.16 -7.48
N VAL A 142 -19.49 11.22 -7.94
CA VAL A 142 -19.54 11.58 -9.36
C VAL A 142 -18.69 12.81 -9.62
N VAL A 143 -17.86 12.73 -10.67
CA VAL A 143 -16.99 13.82 -11.13
C VAL A 143 -17.28 14.09 -12.60
N ARG A 144 -17.63 15.35 -12.89
CA ARG A 144 -17.91 15.83 -14.24
C ARG A 144 -16.65 16.36 -14.91
N ARG A 145 -16.45 16.04 -16.19
CA ARG A 145 -15.31 16.47 -17.01
C ARG A 145 -15.77 16.84 -18.41
N PRO A 146 -15.19 17.86 -19.04
CA PRO A 146 -15.55 18.22 -20.40
C PRO A 146 -15.21 17.05 -21.34
N SER A 147 -16.09 16.79 -22.30
CA SER A 147 -15.84 15.81 -23.36
C SER A 147 -14.70 16.29 -24.26
N ARG A 148 -14.06 15.38 -25.01
CA ARG A 148 -12.99 15.75 -25.96
C ARG A 148 -13.47 16.82 -26.97
N PRO A 149 -14.64 16.69 -27.61
CA PRO A 149 -15.18 17.75 -28.47
C PRO A 149 -15.30 19.10 -27.75
N GLN A 150 -15.78 19.11 -26.50
CA GLN A 150 -15.92 20.34 -25.73
C GLN A 150 -14.58 20.98 -25.38
N VAL A 151 -13.56 20.18 -25.03
CA VAL A 151 -12.20 20.69 -24.81
C VAL A 151 -11.64 21.34 -26.08
N VAL A 152 -11.81 20.69 -27.24
CA VAL A 152 -11.36 21.24 -28.53
C VAL A 152 -12.10 22.54 -28.85
N ARG A 153 -13.41 22.60 -28.64
CA ARG A 153 -14.23 23.79 -28.85
C ARG A 153 -13.80 24.95 -27.95
N LEU A 154 -13.54 24.70 -26.67
CA LEU A 154 -13.06 25.74 -25.76
C LEU A 154 -11.67 26.22 -26.17
N ALA A 155 -10.77 25.31 -26.56
CA ALA A 155 -9.44 25.67 -27.03
C ALA A 155 -9.51 26.55 -28.30
N SER A 156 -10.42 26.28 -29.24
CA SER A 156 -10.57 27.08 -30.45
C SER A 156 -11.11 28.49 -30.16
N ILE A 157 -12.08 28.62 -29.25
CA ILE A 157 -12.62 29.93 -28.84
C ILE A 157 -11.52 30.77 -28.18
N VAL A 158 -10.75 30.20 -27.25
CA VAL A 158 -9.65 30.91 -26.59
C VAL A 158 -8.59 31.33 -27.60
N SER A 159 -8.23 30.44 -28.52
CA SER A 159 -7.25 30.74 -29.58
C SER A 159 -7.72 31.89 -30.47
N ALA A 160 -8.99 31.90 -30.88
CA ALA A 160 -9.57 32.97 -31.67
C ALA A 160 -9.57 34.31 -30.92
N ALA A 161 -9.94 34.32 -29.63
CA ALA A 161 -9.93 35.53 -28.82
C ALA A 161 -8.51 36.12 -28.68
N VAL A 162 -7.49 35.27 -28.50
CA VAL A 162 -6.08 35.71 -28.46
C VAL A 162 -5.66 36.34 -29.78
N VAL A 163 -5.98 35.71 -30.92
CA VAL A 163 -5.64 36.25 -32.25
C VAL A 163 -6.29 37.61 -32.48
N ILE A 164 -7.57 37.76 -32.12
CA ILE A 164 -8.28 39.05 -32.24
C ILE A 164 -7.63 40.11 -31.35
N GLY A 165 -7.28 39.77 -30.11
CA GLY A 165 -6.60 40.68 -29.18
C GLY A 165 -5.24 41.15 -29.70
N VAL A 166 -4.44 40.25 -30.29
CA VAL A 166 -3.17 40.59 -30.94
C VAL A 166 -3.40 41.51 -32.13
N LEU A 167 -4.37 41.22 -33.01
CA LEU A 167 -4.68 42.07 -34.17
C LEU A 167 -5.10 43.48 -33.76
N ILE A 168 -5.95 43.62 -32.74
CA ILE A 168 -6.34 44.93 -32.20
C ILE A 168 -5.12 45.67 -31.67
N THR A 169 -4.24 44.99 -30.93
CA THR A 169 -3.03 45.59 -30.37
C THR A 169 -2.10 46.09 -31.46
N VAL A 170 -1.89 45.30 -32.52
CA VAL A 170 -1.08 45.69 -33.68
C VAL A 170 -1.71 46.89 -34.40
N LEU A 171 -3.03 46.87 -34.63
CA LEU A 171 -3.72 47.96 -35.30
C LEU A 171 -3.59 49.28 -34.53
N LEU A 172 -3.76 49.23 -33.20
CA LEU A 172 -3.57 50.38 -32.33
C LEU A 172 -2.14 50.91 -32.43
N MET A 173 -1.12 50.03 -32.37
CA MET A 173 0.28 50.46 -32.52
C MET A 173 0.57 51.11 -33.88
N THR A 174 -0.01 50.60 -34.97
CA THR A 174 0.19 51.15 -36.32
C THR A 174 -0.57 52.45 -36.58
N THR A 175 -1.61 52.75 -35.80
CA THR A 175 -2.42 53.98 -35.96
C THR A 175 -1.97 55.11 -35.05
N THR A 176 -1.19 54.80 -34.00
CA THR A 176 -0.58 55.79 -33.09
C THR A 176 0.84 56.20 -33.47
N SER A 177 1.40 55.68 -34.57
CA SER A 177 2.75 55.99 -35.07
C SER A 177 2.68 56.81 -36.36
#